data_AF-A0A8D7ZWK7-F1
#
_entry.id   AF-A0A8D7ZWK7-F1
#
_cell.length_a   1.000
_cell.length_b   1.000
_cell.length_c   1.000
_cell.angle_alpha   90.00
_cell.angle_beta   90.00
_cell.angle_gamma   90.00
#
_symmetry.space_group_name_H-M   'P 1'
#
loop_
_entity.id
_entity.type
_entity.pdbx_description
1 polymer ?
#
loop_
_entity_poly.entity_id
_entity_poly.type
_entity_poly.pdbx_seq_one_letter_code
_entity_poly.pdbx_strand_id
1 'polypeptide(L)'
;MGSTSDTFVNVLEASTVENCERVSQLKAQFLIQFNRTPSFIVRCSGRVNIIGEHVDYCGFPVLPMAIEQTILLAVAPSEDNLLHLKNINPKYKPFKCNINTFT
;
A
#
# COMPACT_ATOMS: atom_id res chain seq x y z
N MET A 1 -25.58 3.28 -11.34
CA MET A 1 -25.32 2.52 -10.10
C MET A 1 -24.54 1.28 -10.50
N GLY A 2 -23.22 1.28 -10.33
CA GLY A 2 -22.37 0.17 -10.78
C GLY A 2 -21.13 0.65 -11.51
N SER A 3 -20.04 0.79 -10.77
CA SER A 3 -18.66 0.44 -11.17
C SER A 3 -17.72 1.03 -10.11
N THR A 4 -17.43 0.25 -9.07
CA THR A 4 -16.27 0.48 -8.18
C THR A 4 -15.36 -0.74 -8.33
N SER A 5 -15.01 -1.08 -9.58
CA SER A 5 -14.32 -2.32 -9.93
C SER A 5 -13.09 -2.10 -10.82
N ASP A 6 -12.57 -0.87 -10.90
CA ASP A 6 -11.31 -0.56 -11.60
C ASP A 6 -10.12 -0.38 -10.64
N THR A 7 -10.23 -0.93 -9.42
CA THR A 7 -9.13 -0.91 -8.46
C THR A 7 -8.46 -2.28 -8.43
N PHE A 8 -7.34 -2.43 -9.14
CA PHE A 8 -6.48 -3.63 -9.11
C PHE A 8 -5.84 -3.90 -7.73
N VAL A 9 -6.17 -3.10 -6.72
CA VAL A 9 -5.63 -3.17 -5.37
C VAL A 9 -6.79 -3.14 -4.39
N ASN A 10 -6.83 -4.13 -3.48
CA ASN A 10 -7.83 -4.17 -2.42
C ASN A 10 -7.61 -3.01 -1.45
N VAL A 11 -8.51 -2.02 -1.51
CA VAL A 11 -8.63 -0.95 -0.52
C VAL A 11 -9.50 -1.49 0.60
N LEU A 12 -8.91 -1.68 1.77
CA LEU A 12 -9.60 -2.16 2.95
C LEU A 12 -9.97 -0.94 3.79
N GLU A 13 -11.27 -0.73 4.01
CA GLU A 13 -11.72 0.30 4.95
C GLU A 13 -11.17 -0.01 6.34
N ALA A 14 -10.67 1.02 7.04
CA ALA A 14 -9.94 0.85 8.30
C ALA A 14 -10.78 0.13 9.40
N SER A 15 -12.11 0.18 9.30
CA SER A 15 -13.10 -0.49 10.17
C SER A 15 -13.35 -1.96 9.85
N THR A 16 -13.11 -2.41 8.62
CA THR A 16 -13.52 -3.74 8.12
C THR A 16 -12.34 -4.71 7.94
N VAL A 17 -11.10 -4.23 8.14
CA VAL A 17 -9.90 -5.07 8.04
C VAL A 17 -9.92 -6.14 9.14
N GLU A 18 -9.78 -7.41 8.77
CA GLU A 18 -9.44 -8.50 9.71
C GLU A 18 -8.30 -8.04 10.61
N ASN A 19 -8.52 -8.11 11.92
CA ASN A 19 -7.63 -7.53 12.91
C ASN A 19 -6.39 -8.41 13.10
N CYS A 20 -5.54 -8.51 12.07
CA CYS A 20 -4.29 -9.23 12.13
C CYS A 20 -3.23 -8.38 12.86
N GLU A 21 -2.28 -9.05 13.51
CA GLU A 21 -1.26 -8.40 14.33
C GLU A 21 -0.52 -7.28 13.57
N ARG A 22 -0.18 -7.52 12.29
CA ARG A 22 0.52 -6.56 11.43
C ARG A 22 -0.30 -5.29 11.17
N VAL A 23 -1.62 -5.40 11.01
CA VAL A 23 -2.52 -4.26 10.78
C VAL A 23 -2.65 -3.43 12.06
N SER A 24 -2.79 -4.08 13.21
CA SER A 24 -2.84 -3.41 14.52
C SER A 24 -1.54 -2.66 14.82
N GLN A 25 -0.39 -3.30 14.56
CA GLN A 25 0.92 -2.65 14.68
C GLN A 25 1.07 -1.45 13.75
N LEU A 26 0.62 -1.57 12.49
CA LEU A 26 0.65 -0.47 11.52
C LEU A 26 -0.23 0.71 11.97
N LYS A 27 -1.45 0.44 12.46
CA LYS A 27 -2.35 1.48 13.00
C LYS A 27 -1.72 2.21 14.20
N ALA A 28 -1.13 1.46 15.13
CA ALA A 28 -0.46 2.03 16.30
C ALA A 28 0.76 2.89 15.91
N GLN A 29 1.62 2.38 15.01
CA GLN A 29 2.76 3.14 14.51
C GLN A 29 2.34 4.40 13.74
N PHE A 30 1.28 4.32 12.94
CA PHE A 30 0.74 5.48 12.22
C PHE A 30 0.26 6.56 13.20
N LEU A 31 -0.46 6.18 14.26
CA LEU A 31 -0.90 7.09 15.31
C LEU A 31 0.29 7.76 16.00
N ILE A 32 1.33 7.01 16.37
CA ILE A 32 2.54 7.56 17.02
C ILE A 32 3.28 8.53 16.09
N GLN A 33 3.37 8.22 14.80
CA GLN A 33 4.21 8.96 13.85
C GLN A 33 3.56 10.21 13.26
N PHE A 34 2.23 10.24 13.20
CA PHE A 34 1.44 11.31 12.56
C PHE A 34 0.39 11.93 13.48
N ASN A 35 0.19 11.39 14.68
CA ASN A 35 -0.82 11.83 15.65
C ASN A 35 -2.24 11.88 15.06
N ARG A 36 -2.54 10.97 14.12
CA ARG A 36 -3.82 10.86 13.41
C ARG A 36 -4.14 9.38 13.20
N THR A 37 -5.41 9.06 13.05
CA THR A 37 -5.86 7.71 12.67
C THR A 37 -5.83 7.56 11.14
N PRO A 38 -5.46 6.38 10.61
CA PRO A 38 -5.51 6.15 9.17
C PRO A 38 -6.97 6.12 8.68
N SER A 39 -7.24 6.75 7.54
CA SER A 39 -8.56 6.77 6.91
C SER A 39 -8.86 5.42 6.24
N PHE A 40 -7.88 4.83 5.57
CA PHE A 40 -7.99 3.50 4.97
C PHE A 40 -6.63 2.80 4.97
N ILE A 41 -6.68 1.48 4.76
CA ILE A 41 -5.49 0.64 4.66
C ILE A 41 -5.50 -0.07 3.31
N VAL A 42 -4.38 -0.02 2.60
CA VAL A 42 -4.21 -0.72 1.33
C VAL A 42 -3.31 -1.92 1.55
N ARG A 43 -3.72 -3.08 1.02
CA ARG A 43 -2.92 -4.30 1.02
C ARG A 43 -2.53 -4.65 -0.41
N CYS A 44 -1.24 -4.71 -0.67
CA CYS A 44 -0.68 -5.12 -1.96
C CYS A 44 0.15 -6.39 -1.78
N SER A 45 -0.24 -7.48 -2.43
CA SER A 45 0.49 -8.74 -2.39
C SER A 45 1.68 -8.73 -3.33
N GLY A 46 2.78 -9.35 -2.91
CA GLY A 46 3.83 -9.75 -3.83
C GLY A 46 3.35 -10.82 -4.79
N ARG A 47 4.21 -11.18 -5.74
CA ARG A 47 3.96 -12.26 -6.69
C ARG A 47 5.19 -13.13 -6.87
N VAL A 48 4.95 -14.40 -7.18
CA VAL A 48 5.94 -15.30 -7.78
C VAL A 48 5.55 -15.55 -9.23
N ASN A 49 6.53 -15.67 -10.11
CA ASN A 49 6.29 -16.09 -11.48
C ASN A 49 6.49 -17.61 -11.56
N ILE A 50 5.48 -18.37 -11.98
CA ILE A 50 5.58 -19.84 -12.06
C ILE A 50 6.28 -20.21 -13.37
N ILE A 51 5.92 -19.55 -14.48
CA ILE A 51 6.52 -19.74 -15.80
C ILE A 51 6.36 -18.48 -16.65
N GLY A 52 7.29 -18.28 -17.60
CA GLY A 52 7.33 -17.12 -18.48
C GLY A 52 8.22 -16.02 -17.92
N GLU A 53 9.43 -16.36 -17.49
CA GLU A 53 10.42 -15.34 -17.09
C GLU A 53 11.03 -14.71 -18.34
N HIS A 54 11.25 -13.40 -18.31
CA HIS A 54 11.82 -12.62 -19.42
C HIS A 54 11.05 -12.68 -20.75
N VAL A 55 9.74 -12.95 -20.73
CA VAL A 55 8.89 -12.90 -21.94
C VAL A 55 7.72 -11.91 -21.83
N ASP A 56 7.51 -11.39 -20.62
CA ASP A 56 6.48 -10.39 -20.30
C ASP A 56 6.68 -9.09 -21.09
N TYR A 57 7.93 -8.61 -21.20
CA TYR A 57 8.24 -7.43 -21.99
C TYR A 57 8.11 -7.63 -23.51
N CYS A 58 8.00 -8.88 -23.97
CA CYS A 58 7.76 -9.23 -25.37
C CYS A 58 6.27 -9.36 -25.71
N GLY A 59 5.36 -9.16 -24.74
CA GLY A 59 3.92 -9.29 -24.94
C GLY A 59 3.41 -10.74 -24.95
N PHE A 60 4.24 -11.71 -24.55
CA PHE A 60 3.78 -13.08 -24.37
C PHE A 60 3.09 -13.26 -23.02
N PRO A 61 2.10 -14.18 -22.92
CA PRO A 61 1.43 -14.46 -21.66
C PRO A 61 2.40 -15.07 -20.64
N VAL A 62 2.23 -14.70 -19.38
CA VAL A 62 2.96 -15.25 -18.23
C VAL A 62 1.98 -15.83 -17.21
N LEU A 63 2.46 -16.70 -16.32
CA LEU A 63 1.63 -17.31 -15.28
C LEU A 63 2.13 -16.94 -13.88
N PRO A 64 1.82 -15.73 -13.38
CA PRO A 64 2.15 -15.32 -12.02
C PRO A 64 1.11 -15.81 -11.01
N MET A 65 1.54 -15.92 -9.76
CA MET A 65 0.67 -16.19 -8.62
C MET A 65 0.98 -15.20 -7.49
N ALA A 66 -0.07 -14.64 -6.88
CA ALA A 66 0.09 -13.81 -5.69
C ALA A 66 0.56 -14.65 -4.50
N ILE A 67 1.48 -14.10 -3.71
CA ILE A 67 1.97 -14.74 -2.48
C ILE A 67 1.39 -14.06 -1.24
N GLU A 68 1.56 -14.69 -0.07
CA GLU A 68 1.04 -14.18 1.20
C GLU A 68 1.74 -12.89 1.67
N GLN A 69 3.02 -12.75 1.33
CA GLN A 69 3.89 -11.63 1.64
C GLN A 69 3.34 -10.37 0.96
N THR A 70 3.12 -9.36 1.78
CA THR A 70 2.28 -8.22 1.42
C THR A 70 2.86 -6.93 1.98
N ILE A 71 2.73 -5.86 1.20
CA ILE A 71 2.95 -4.49 1.63
C ILE A 71 1.62 -3.95 2.15
N LEU A 72 1.64 -3.40 3.37
CA LEU A 72 0.51 -2.72 3.97
C LEU A 72 0.80 -1.22 4.02
N LEU A 73 -0.15 -0.41 3.57
CA LEU A 73 -0.05 1.04 3.56
C LEU A 73 -1.21 1.62 4.36
N ALA A 74 -0.91 2.39 5.39
CA ALA A 74 -1.89 3.17 6.13
C ALA A 74 -1.87 4.61 5.60
N VAL A 75 -3.03 5.11 5.19
CA VAL A 75 -3.14 6.40 4.50
C VAL A 75 -4.18 7.27 5.18
N ALA A 76 -3.87 8.56 5.33
CA ALA A 76 -4.81 9.59 5.72
C ALA A 76 -4.54 10.87 4.90
N PRO A 77 -5.58 11.64 4.55
CA PRO A 77 -5.40 12.94 3.93
C PRO A 77 -4.64 13.88 4.87
N SER A 78 -3.72 14.66 4.29
CA SER A 78 -2.95 15.70 4.98
C SER A 78 -3.50 17.07 4.62
N GLU A 79 -3.44 18.02 5.55
CA GLU A 79 -3.87 19.42 5.34
C GLU A 79 -2.75 20.28 4.71
N ASP A 80 -1.49 19.83 4.77
CA ASP A 80 -0.33 20.68 4.49
C ASP A 80 0.13 20.66 3.02
N ASN A 81 -0.65 20.11 2.07
CA ASN A 81 -0.26 19.90 0.66
C ASN A 81 1.08 19.15 0.47
N LEU A 82 1.56 18.49 1.51
CA LEU A 82 2.80 17.75 1.55
C LEU A 82 2.47 16.25 1.60
N LEU A 83 3.16 15.47 0.78
CA LEU A 83 3.18 14.02 0.88
C LEU A 83 4.22 13.62 1.92
N HIS A 84 3.79 12.89 2.94
CA HIS A 84 4.67 12.34 3.97
C HIS A 84 4.70 10.82 3.87
N LEU A 85 5.87 10.26 3.60
CA LEU A 85 6.10 8.82 3.54
C LEU A 85 7.03 8.40 4.68
N LYS A 86 6.58 7.41 5.45
CA LYS A 86 7.37 6.76 6.49
C LYS A 86 7.23 5.25 6.35
N ASN A 87 8.32 4.54 6.61
CA ASN A 87 8.32 3.09 6.71
C ASN A 87 8.47 2.69 8.19
N ILE A 88 7.87 1.57 8.59
CA ILE A 88 8.06 1.01 9.93
C ILE A 88 9.51 0.52 10.10
N ASN A 89 10.11 -0.01 9.04
CA ASN A 89 11.49 -0.46 9.07
C ASN A 89 12.45 0.76 9.01
N PRO A 90 13.28 0.96 10.05
CA PRO A 90 14.15 2.14 10.17
C PRO A 90 15.25 2.20 9.10
N LYS A 91 15.51 1.10 8.39
CA LYS A 91 16.44 1.09 7.23
C LYS A 91 16.00 2.05 6.13
N TYR A 92 14.70 2.29 5.97
CA TYR A 92 14.16 3.19 4.95
C TYR A 92 13.90 4.57 5.57
N LYS A 93 14.64 5.57 5.08
CA LYS A 93 14.54 6.94 5.57
C LYS A 93 13.16 7.55 5.26
N PRO A 94 12.62 8.41 6.14
CA PRO A 94 11.38 9.13 5.86
C PRO A 94 11.56 10.08 4.68
N PHE A 95 10.49 10.26 3.90
CA PHE A 95 10.48 11.13 2.73
C PHE A 95 9.31 12.13 2.81
N LYS A 96 9.55 13.37 2.39
CA LYS A 96 8.57 14.45 2.39
C LYS A 96 8.75 15.32 1.14
N CYS A 97 7.66 15.69 0.49
CA CYS A 97 7.67 16.53 -0.71
C CYS A 97 6.32 17.22 -0.92
N ASN A 98 6.29 18.28 -1.75
CA ASN A 98 5.06 18.99 -2.09
C ASN A 98 4.33 18.27 -3.23
N ILE A 99 3.02 18.05 -3.07
CA ILE A 99 2.23 17.32 -4.07
C ILE A 99 2.12 18.09 -5.40
N ASN A 100 2.17 19.42 -5.35
CA ASN A 100 2.01 20.28 -6.53
C ASN A 100 3.32 20.46 -7.33
N THR A 101 4.44 19.92 -6.86
CA THR A 101 5.76 20.05 -7.50
C THR A 101 6.30 18.71 -8.02
N PHE A 102 5.50 17.65 -7.97
CA PHE A 102 5.83 16.39 -8.63
C PHE A 102 5.77 16.59 -10.15
N THR A 103 6.93 16.75 -10.77
CA THR A 103 7.10 16.69 -12.24
C THR A 103 8.10 15.60 -12.56
#